data_AF-A0A382CGQ4-F1
#
_entry.id   AF-A0A382CGQ4-F1
#
_cell.length_a   1.000
_cell.length_b   1.000
_cell.length_c   1.000
_cell.angle_alpha   90.00
_cell.angle_beta   90.00
_cell.angle_gamma   90.00
#
_symmetry.space_group_name_H-M   'P 1'
#
loop_
_entity.id
_entity.type
_entity.pdbx_description
1 polymer ?
#
loop_
_entity_poly.entity_id
_entity_poly.type
_entity_poly.pdbx_seq_one_letter_code
_entity_poly.pdbx_strand_id
1 'polypeptide(L)'
;MPIPSLFVFCGFLFLLHFILKYLSGFYAFDKPDHRKHHIRPISQIGGLTFSFLFLAVYFINLIPPWLLIGGLLSLLLGALDDNFDVTWQLKLLAQLSLVVFLAYTFWDRFAQVSFYNYIFNVTQPVLLAVFT
;
A
#
# COMPACT_ATOMS: atom_id res chain seq x y z
N MET A 1 -16.40 22.58 6.53
CA MET A 1 -15.85 22.79 5.16
C MET A 1 -14.92 21.62 4.89
N PRO A 2 -15.10 20.82 3.82
CA PRO A 2 -14.12 19.81 3.48
C PRO A 2 -12.79 20.52 3.22
N ILE A 3 -11.72 20.06 3.86
CA ILE A 3 -10.38 20.56 3.59
C ILE A 3 -10.13 20.30 2.10
N PRO A 4 -9.69 21.29 1.31
CA PRO A 4 -9.39 21.05 -0.10
C PRO A 4 -8.35 19.93 -0.20
N SER A 5 -8.63 18.90 -1.02
CA SER A 5 -7.74 17.75 -1.23
C SER A 5 -6.32 18.15 -1.62
N LEU A 6 -6.18 19.30 -2.28
CA LEU A 6 -4.92 19.94 -2.65
C LEU A 6 -4.09 20.39 -1.43
N PHE A 7 -4.73 20.95 -0.41
CA PHE A 7 -4.05 21.32 0.84
C PHE A 7 -3.54 20.09 1.60
N VAL A 8 -4.35 19.03 1.63
CA VAL A 8 -3.98 17.75 2.22
C VAL A 8 -2.76 17.16 1.49
N PHE A 9 -2.78 17.17 0.15
CA PHE A 9 -1.66 16.71 -0.68
C PHE A 9 -0.36 17.52 -0.46
N CYS A 10 -0.45 18.85 -0.44
CA CYS A 10 0.71 19.71 -0.18
C CYS A 10 1.27 19.51 1.22
N GLY A 11 0.40 19.39 2.23
CA GLY A 11 0.79 19.05 3.60
C GLY A 11 1.51 17.70 3.67
N PHE A 12 1.04 16.70 2.93
CA PHE A 12 1.70 15.40 2.85
C PHE A 12 3.09 15.45 2.21
N LEU A 13 3.27 16.18 1.11
CA LEU A 13 4.58 16.32 0.49
C LEU A 13 5.58 17.01 1.43
N PHE A 14 5.12 18.03 2.16
CA PHE A 14 5.94 18.71 3.15
C PHE A 14 6.34 17.78 4.30
N LEU A 15 5.38 17.02 4.85
CA LEU A 15 5.61 16.09 5.94
C LEU A 15 6.53 14.93 5.52
N LEU A 16 6.35 14.38 4.31
CA LEU A 16 7.23 13.39 3.72
C LEU A 16 8.66 13.92 3.59
N HIS A 17 8.83 15.12 3.03
CA HIS A 17 10.16 15.75 2.92
C HIS A 17 10.80 15.96 4.29
N PHE A 18 10.02 16.39 5.28
CA PHE A 18 10.51 16.59 6.65
C PHE A 18 10.97 15.25 7.26
N ILE A 19 10.14 14.20 7.23
CA ILE A 19 10.52 12.88 7.76
C ILE A 19 11.77 12.36 7.05
N LEU A 20 11.83 12.41 5.72
CA LEU A 20 13.01 11.95 4.99
C LEU A 20 14.25 12.75 5.37
N LYS A 21 14.15 14.06 5.58
CA LYS A 21 15.30 14.89 5.97
C LYS A 21 15.81 14.59 7.38
N TYR A 22 14.92 14.33 8.33
CA TYR A 22 15.29 14.18 9.74
C TYR A 22 15.45 12.73 10.22
N LEU A 23 14.67 11.78 9.68
CA LEU A 23 14.73 10.36 10.08
C LEU A 23 15.67 9.52 9.21
N SER A 24 15.97 9.90 7.96
CA SER A 24 16.81 9.08 7.06
C SER A 24 18.22 8.81 7.59
N GLY A 25 18.70 9.62 8.54
CA GLY A 25 19.99 9.47 9.17
C GLY A 25 20.07 8.42 10.28
N PHE A 26 18.94 7.97 10.83
CA PHE A 26 18.92 7.22 12.09
C PHE A 26 18.59 5.72 11.96
N TYR A 27 17.98 5.26 10.86
CA TYR A 27 17.47 3.89 10.75
C TYR A 27 17.45 3.34 9.31
N ALA A 28 17.49 2.00 9.18
CA ALA A 28 17.33 1.24 7.93
C ALA A 28 18.20 1.72 6.75
N PHE A 29 19.51 1.49 6.84
CA PHE A 29 20.45 1.72 5.74
C PHE A 29 20.63 0.47 4.91
N ASP A 30 20.27 0.53 3.64
CA ASP A 30 20.61 -0.49 2.67
C ASP A 30 22.09 -0.38 2.32
N LYS A 31 22.85 -1.43 2.61
CA LYS A 31 24.29 -1.48 2.31
C LYS A 31 24.52 -1.95 0.88
N PRO A 32 25.54 -1.40 0.19
CA PRO A 32 25.86 -1.83 -1.16
C PRO A 32 26.29 -3.31 -1.16
N ASP A 33 25.76 -4.06 -2.11
CA ASP A 33 26.04 -5.48 -2.36
C ASP A 33 26.43 -5.66 -3.84
N HIS A 34 26.99 -6.82 -4.22
CA HIS A 34 27.44 -7.12 -5.58
C HIS A 34 26.34 -6.99 -6.66
N ARG A 35 25.06 -7.04 -6.25
CA ARG A 35 23.90 -6.81 -7.10
C ARG A 35 23.53 -5.32 -7.26
N LYS A 36 24.03 -4.43 -6.39
CA LYS A 36 23.54 -3.05 -6.22
C LYS A 36 24.52 -2.03 -6.82
N HIS A 37 24.00 -1.13 -7.66
CA HIS A 37 24.80 -0.10 -8.37
C HIS A 37 25.16 1.13 -7.53
N HIS A 38 24.61 1.26 -6.32
CA HIS A 38 24.86 2.40 -5.44
C HIS A 38 26.10 2.14 -4.60
N ILE A 39 26.92 3.18 -4.44
CA ILE A 39 28.21 3.13 -3.72
C ILE A 39 28.03 3.56 -2.26
N ARG A 40 26.95 4.28 -1.96
CA ARG A 40 26.63 4.79 -0.62
C ARG A 40 25.40 4.08 -0.08
N PRO A 41 25.31 3.88 1.25
CA PRO A 41 24.13 3.32 1.86
C PRO A 41 22.93 4.24 1.67
N ILE A 42 21.80 3.68 1.24
CA ILE A 42 20.55 4.42 0.98
C ILE A 42 19.55 4.08 2.08
N SER A 43 18.88 5.09 2.63
CA SER A 43 17.86 4.87 3.65
C SER A 43 16.59 4.26 3.04
N GLN A 44 16.13 3.13 3.57
CA GLN A 44 14.89 2.44 3.17
C GLN A 44 13.63 2.94 3.90
N ILE A 45 13.71 4.07 4.63
CA ILE A 45 12.60 4.60 5.44
C ILE A 45 11.42 5.13 4.60
N GLY A 46 11.54 5.17 3.27
CA GLY A 46 10.49 5.71 2.38
C GLY A 46 9.12 5.04 2.57
N GLY A 47 9.08 3.69 2.60
CA GLY A 47 7.83 2.95 2.81
C GLY A 47 7.24 3.17 4.20
N LEU A 48 8.09 3.21 5.23
CA LEU A 48 7.71 3.46 6.62
C LEU A 48 7.20 4.90 6.85
N THR A 49 7.76 5.87 6.12
CA THR A 49 7.24 7.24 6.09
C THR A 49 5.82 7.28 5.52
N PHE A 50 5.58 6.47 4.49
CA PHE A 50 4.26 6.37 3.87
C PHE A 50 3.21 5.75 4.80
N SER A 51 3.57 4.90 5.77
CA SER A 51 2.60 4.39 6.76
C SER A 51 1.95 5.47 7.60
N PHE A 52 2.75 6.40 8.14
CA PHE A 52 2.22 7.47 8.98
C PHE A 52 1.25 8.36 8.19
N LEU A 53 1.55 8.58 6.91
CA LEU A 53 0.66 9.30 6.00
C LEU A 53 -0.64 8.52 5.77
N PHE A 54 -0.54 7.21 5.51
CA PHE A 54 -1.69 6.36 5.29
C PHE A 54 -2.64 6.31 6.51
N LEU A 55 -2.06 6.27 7.72
CA LEU A 55 -2.81 6.36 8.97
C LEU A 55 -3.51 7.71 9.13
N ALA A 56 -2.82 8.82 8.80
CA ALA A 56 -3.37 10.17 8.89
C ALA A 56 -4.56 10.38 7.95
N VAL A 57 -4.53 9.83 6.73
CA VAL A 57 -5.65 9.92 5.77
C VAL A 57 -6.91 9.21 6.31
N TYR A 58 -6.74 8.09 7.03
CA TYR A 58 -7.85 7.38 7.67
C TYR A 58 -8.53 8.21 8.76
N PHE A 59 -7.77 8.91 9.61
CA PHE A 59 -8.34 9.78 10.64
C PHE A 59 -9.21 10.92 10.09
N ILE A 60 -9.01 11.27 8.82
CA ILE A 60 -9.80 12.29 8.10
C ILE A 60 -10.97 11.63 7.32
N ASN A 61 -11.24 10.33 7.54
CA ASN A 61 -12.30 9.53 6.90
C ASN A 61 -12.29 9.54 5.36
N LEU A 62 -11.11 9.71 4.74
CA LEU A 62 -10.98 9.65 3.28
C LEU A 62 -10.85 8.23 2.73
N ILE A 63 -10.54 7.25 3.58
CA ILE A 63 -10.24 5.88 3.17
C ILE A 63 -11.19 4.90 3.88
N PRO A 64 -11.79 3.95 3.15
CA PRO A 64 -12.62 2.92 3.76
C PRO A 64 -11.79 1.88 4.57
N PRO A 65 -12.38 1.23 5.58
CA PRO A 65 -11.64 0.36 6.52
C PRO A 65 -10.91 -0.83 5.86
N TRP A 66 -11.47 -1.41 4.80
CA TRP A 66 -10.86 -2.53 4.08
C TRP A 66 -9.52 -2.17 3.43
N LEU A 67 -9.41 -0.94 2.93
CA LEU A 67 -8.18 -0.43 2.32
C LEU A 67 -7.13 -0.16 3.39
N LEU A 68 -7.57 0.30 4.58
CA LEU A 68 -6.68 0.47 5.72
C LEU A 68 -6.03 -0.86 6.15
N ILE A 69 -6.85 -1.91 6.31
CA ILE A 69 -6.37 -3.24 6.70
C ILE A 69 -5.39 -3.78 5.66
N GLY A 70 -5.75 -3.74 4.38
CA GLY A 70 -4.89 -4.22 3.30
C GLY A 70 -3.58 -3.44 3.19
N GLY A 71 -3.65 -2.10 3.27
CA GLY A 71 -2.48 -1.24 3.21
C GLY A 71 -1.54 -1.43 4.40
N LEU A 72 -2.08 -1.54 5.62
CA LEU A 72 -1.28 -1.80 6.83
C LEU A 72 -0.60 -3.16 6.77
N LEU A 73 -1.30 -4.22 6.37
CA LEU A 73 -0.71 -5.55 6.26
C LEU A 73 0.42 -5.58 5.22
N SER A 74 0.19 -4.96 4.06
CA SER A 74 1.20 -4.87 2.99
C SER A 74 2.41 -4.06 3.42
N LEU A 75 2.19 -2.99 4.19
CA LEU A 75 3.27 -2.15 4.69
C LEU A 75 4.10 -2.86 5.76
N LEU A 76 3.44 -3.57 6.68
CA LEU A 76 4.14 -4.40 7.67
C LEU A 76 4.95 -5.49 6.99
N LEU A 77 4.40 -6.15 5.97
CA LEU A 77 5.12 -7.15 5.19
C LEU A 77 6.35 -6.55 4.50
N GLY A 78 6.22 -5.37 3.89
CA GLY A 78 7.35 -4.66 3.27
C GLY A 78 8.42 -4.24 4.29
N ALA A 79 8.01 -3.68 5.43
CA ALA A 79 8.93 -3.29 6.49
C ALA A 79 9.65 -4.49 7.14
N LEU A 80 8.97 -5.64 7.26
CA LEU A 80 9.59 -6.89 7.70
C LEU A 80 10.57 -7.42 6.66
N ASP A 81 10.23 -7.32 5.38
CA ASP A 81 11.12 -7.73 4.30
C ASP A 81 12.42 -6.94 4.29
N ASP A 82 12.33 -5.61 4.40
CA ASP A 82 13.50 -4.72 4.41
C ASP A 82 14.47 -4.99 5.58
N ASN A 83 13.97 -5.54 6.71
CA ASN A 83 14.79 -5.78 7.91
C ASN A 83 15.25 -7.23 8.07
N PHE A 84 14.47 -8.21 7.58
CA PHE A 84 14.67 -9.62 7.90
C PHE A 84 14.87 -10.52 6.68
N ASP A 85 15.01 -9.96 5.46
CA ASP A 85 15.18 -10.70 4.20
C ASP A 85 14.19 -11.88 4.10
N VAL A 86 12.90 -11.56 4.17
CA VAL A 86 11.83 -12.55 4.27
C VAL A 86 11.86 -13.48 3.04
N THR A 87 11.61 -14.77 3.25
CA THR A 87 11.57 -15.73 2.13
C THR A 87 10.42 -15.44 1.17
N TRP A 88 10.64 -15.69 -0.13
CA TRP A 88 9.67 -15.36 -1.18
C TRP A 88 8.33 -16.09 -1.00
N GLN A 89 8.34 -17.29 -0.40
CA GLN A 89 7.15 -18.09 -0.12
C GLN A 89 6.23 -17.38 0.89
N LEU A 90 6.81 -16.83 1.96
CA LEU A 90 6.05 -16.09 2.97
C LEU A 90 5.45 -14.81 2.41
N LYS A 91 6.19 -14.09 1.56
CA LYS A 91 5.68 -12.89 0.88
C LYS A 91 4.47 -13.23 0.00
N LEU A 92 4.60 -14.27 -0.82
CA LEU A 92 3.55 -14.71 -1.72
C LEU A 92 2.32 -15.17 -0.94
N LEU A 93 2.50 -15.94 0.14
CA LEU A 93 1.41 -16.40 0.98
C LEU A 93 0.67 -15.25 1.68
N ALA A 94 1.40 -14.26 2.19
CA ALA A 94 0.82 -13.06 2.80
C ALA A 94 0.07 -12.19 1.79
N GLN A 95 0.57 -12.05 0.57
CA GLN A 95 -0.13 -11.30 -0.49
C GLN A 95 -1.37 -12.06 -0.98
N LEU A 96 -1.27 -13.38 -1.15
CA LEU A 96 -2.38 -14.21 -1.60
C LEU A 96 -3.51 -14.26 -0.57
N SER A 97 -3.18 -14.33 0.74
CA SER A 97 -4.19 -14.24 1.79
C SER A 97 -4.92 -12.89 1.78
N LEU A 98 -4.21 -11.81 1.46
CA LEU A 98 -4.78 -10.46 1.33
C LEU A 98 -5.72 -10.36 0.12
N VAL A 99 -5.35 -10.96 -1.01
CA VAL A 99 -6.23 -11.07 -2.19
C VAL A 99 -7.49 -11.86 -1.86
N VAL A 100 -7.37 -12.99 -1.19
CA VAL A 100 -8.52 -13.81 -0.76
C VAL A 100 -9.42 -13.03 0.21
N PHE A 101 -8.83 -12.30 1.16
CA PHE A 101 -9.58 -11.44 2.08
C PHE A 101 -10.37 -10.35 1.34
N LEU A 102 -9.75 -9.67 0.38
CA LEU A 102 -10.44 -8.67 -0.44
C LEU A 102 -11.53 -9.31 -1.29
N ALA A 103 -11.25 -10.42 -1.96
CA ALA A 103 -12.22 -11.15 -2.78
C ALA A 103 -13.44 -11.56 -1.95
N TYR A 104 -13.24 -12.10 -0.75
CA TYR A 104 -14.33 -12.44 0.17
C TYR A 104 -15.10 -11.19 0.62
N THR A 105 -14.39 -10.11 0.97
CA THR A 105 -15.03 -8.86 1.42
C THR A 105 -15.94 -8.28 0.36
N PHE A 106 -15.55 -8.33 -0.91
CA PHE A 106 -16.32 -7.78 -2.02
C PHE A 106 -17.17 -8.80 -2.77
N TRP A 107 -17.16 -10.06 -2.33
CA TRP A 107 -18.01 -11.10 -2.90
C TRP A 107 -19.47 -10.65 -2.84
N ASP A 108 -20.15 -10.75 -3.98
CA ASP A 108 -21.56 -10.35 -4.15
C ASP A 108 -21.88 -8.85 -3.99
N ARG A 109 -20.87 -7.98 -3.88
CA ARG A 109 -21.09 -6.52 -3.85
C ARG A 109 -20.94 -5.84 -5.21
N PHE A 110 -20.52 -6.56 -6.23
CA PHE A 110 -20.34 -6.03 -7.58
C PHE A 110 -21.57 -6.33 -8.44
N ALA A 111 -22.41 -5.32 -8.66
CA ALA A 111 -23.52 -5.41 -9.61
C ALA A 111 -23.11 -4.96 -11.03
N GLN A 112 -22.18 -4.00 -11.11
CA GLN A 112 -21.81 -3.33 -12.35
C GLN A 112 -20.32 -2.99 -12.34
N VAL A 113 -19.68 -3.15 -13.49
CA VAL A 113 -18.31 -2.69 -13.74
C VAL A 113 -18.37 -1.65 -14.85
N SER A 114 -17.88 -0.44 -14.56
CA SER A 114 -17.77 0.63 -15.55
C SER A 114 -16.37 0.67 -16.13
N PHE A 115 -16.28 0.59 -17.46
CA PHE A 115 -15.06 0.86 -18.23
C PHE A 115 -15.27 2.11 -19.07
N TYR A 116 -14.67 3.22 -18.61
CA TYR A 116 -14.89 4.54 -19.20
C TYR A 116 -16.39 4.90 -19.27
N ASN A 117 -16.99 4.84 -20.46
CA ASN A 117 -18.41 5.12 -20.71
C ASN A 117 -19.27 3.85 -20.85
N TYR A 118 -18.68 2.65 -20.77
CA TYR A 118 -19.40 1.39 -20.88
C TYR A 118 -19.69 0.83 -19.50
N ILE A 119 -20.95 0.51 -19.23
CA ILE A 119 -21.39 -0.15 -18.00
C ILE A 119 -21.72 -1.59 -18.36
N PHE A 120 -20.94 -2.52 -17.82
CA PHE A 120 -21.21 -3.95 -17.93
C PHE A 120 -21.91 -4.41 -16.64
N ASN A 121 -23.11 -4.95 -16.78
CA ASN A 121 -23.76 -5.65 -15.68
C ASN A 121 -23.05 -6.98 -15.50
N VAL A 122 -22.47 -7.19 -14.32
CA VAL A 122 -21.69 -8.39 -14.06
C VAL A 122 -22.55 -9.36 -13.28
N THR A 123 -22.80 -10.54 -13.86
CA THR A 123 -23.46 -11.64 -13.16
C THR A 123 -22.42 -12.53 -12.50
N GLN A 124 -22.71 -13.05 -11.29
CA GLN A 124 -21.86 -13.99 -10.54
C GLN A 124 -21.16 -15.08 -11.39
N PRO A 125 -21.82 -15.79 -12.33
CA PRO A 125 -21.16 -16.80 -13.15
C PRO A 125 -20.07 -16.24 -14.08
N VAL A 126 -20.20 -15.00 -14.56
CA VAL A 126 -19.19 -14.34 -15.40
C VAL A 126 -17.97 -13.96 -14.58
N LEU A 127 -18.17 -13.51 -13.34
CA LEU A 127 -17.08 -13.27 -12.38
C LEU A 127 -16.30 -14.56 -12.10
N LEU A 128 -17.01 -15.67 -11.85
CA LEU A 128 -16.35 -16.95 -11.63
C LEU A 128 -15.50 -17.34 -12.86
N ALA A 129 -16.06 -17.29 -14.06
CA ALA A 129 -15.37 -17.67 -15.30
C ALA A 129 -14.12 -16.84 -15.64
N VAL A 130 -14.00 -15.60 -15.12
CA VAL A 130 -12.80 -14.76 -15.31
C VAL A 130 -11.71 -15.08 -14.29
N PHE A 131 -12.09 -15.52 -13.09
CA PHE A 131 -11.17 -15.75 -11.97
C PHE A 131 -10.86 -17.24 -11.71
N THR A 132 -11.53 -18.18 -12.39
CA THR A 132 -11.21 -19.63 -12.45
C THR A 132 -10.46 -19.98 -13.73
#